data_AF-A0A7W0HLK6-F1
#
_entry.id   AF-A0A7W0HLK6-F1
#
_cell.length_a   1.000
_cell.length_b   1.000
_cell.length_c   1.000
_cell.angle_alpha   90.00
_cell.angle_beta   90.00
_cell.angle_gamma   90.00
#
_symmetry.space_group_name_H-M   'P 1'
#
loop_
_entity.id
_entity.type
_entity.pdbx_description
1 polymer ?
#
loop_
_entity_poly.entity_id
_entity_poly.type
_entity_poly.pdbx_seq_one_letter_code
_entity_poly.pdbx_strand_id
1 'polypeptide(L)'
;MMYVLGLQGSPRAKGNTNFLIDGLLDHLRAKGAETEKINVRRLRVEPCIGCGYCEEKGICVFADDDMTARIYSMLRRADVVVLAGPVYFYNFPAHIKAVIDRTQALWSRKYRHSLEDPGRPWRKGILLSVGATRGKNLFDGMKLTARYFFDAVGADYTDSIVYHRIEAPGDLTHHPGVADDIQSCAANLDSLLARKKILFACRENACRSQMAAGFARYLAGDRIEALSAGSTPAPRVNPVMQEVMAEKGIDMAYRTLRSIEDAVSGTRPDMIVTMGCGEQCPYIPGVSYVDWDLPDPAGQSIDLMRQVRDEIEKRVRQLMDNQDGSESLSKENS
;
A
#
# COMPACT_ATOMS: atom_id res chain seq x y z
N MET A 1 2.05 -7.70 8.10
CA MET A 1 3.36 -7.26 7.65
C MET A 1 3.32 -5.90 6.97
N MET A 2 4.35 -5.07 7.15
CA MET A 2 4.65 -4.00 6.18
C MET A 2 4.65 -4.60 4.77
N TYR A 3 3.78 -4.08 3.89
CA TYR A 3 3.68 -4.55 2.52
C TYR A 3 4.45 -3.63 1.56
N VAL A 4 5.44 -4.20 0.87
CA VAL A 4 6.33 -3.50 -0.07
C VAL A 4 6.03 -3.95 -1.49
N LEU A 5 5.59 -3.03 -2.33
CA LEU A 5 5.35 -3.28 -3.75
C LEU A 5 6.49 -2.76 -4.61
N GLY A 6 7.19 -3.65 -5.29
CA GLY A 6 8.22 -3.33 -6.28
C GLY A 6 7.69 -3.32 -7.70
N LEU A 7 7.65 -2.15 -8.33
CA LEU A 7 7.35 -1.96 -9.75
C LEU A 7 8.64 -2.02 -10.56
N GLN A 8 8.89 -3.17 -11.19
CA GLN A 8 10.08 -3.40 -11.99
C GLN A 8 9.81 -3.06 -13.46
N GLY A 9 10.49 -2.01 -13.95
CA GLY A 9 10.27 -1.44 -15.28
C GLY A 9 11.36 -1.73 -16.30
N SER A 10 12.43 -2.44 -15.94
CA SER A 10 13.48 -2.80 -16.91
C SER A 10 12.96 -3.87 -17.87
N PRO A 11 13.09 -3.68 -19.19
CA PRO A 11 12.79 -4.72 -20.18
C PRO A 11 13.67 -5.97 -20.04
N ARG A 12 14.82 -5.87 -19.36
CA ARG A 12 15.79 -6.97 -19.19
C ARG A 12 15.54 -7.71 -17.88
N ALA A 13 15.15 -8.97 -17.96
CA ALA A 13 14.86 -9.81 -16.79
C ALA A 13 16.07 -10.07 -15.87
N LYS A 14 17.30 -10.00 -16.40
CA LYS A 14 18.56 -10.21 -15.66
C LYS A 14 19.47 -8.97 -15.69
N GLY A 15 18.88 -7.77 -15.67
CA GLY A 15 19.63 -6.51 -15.73
C GLY A 15 19.96 -5.92 -14.36
N ASN A 16 20.82 -4.90 -14.33
CA ASN A 16 21.25 -4.21 -13.11
C ASN A 16 20.08 -3.61 -12.30
N THR A 17 19.02 -3.13 -12.94
CA THR A 17 17.80 -2.68 -12.25
C THR A 17 17.11 -3.82 -11.50
N ASN A 18 17.10 -5.04 -12.06
CA ASN A 18 16.54 -6.22 -11.39
C ASN A 18 17.38 -6.58 -10.16
N PHE A 19 18.71 -6.59 -10.29
CA PHE A 19 19.61 -6.78 -9.16
C PHE A 19 19.34 -5.78 -8.02
N LEU A 20 19.17 -4.49 -8.36
CA LEU A 20 18.95 -3.44 -7.36
C LEU A 20 17.60 -3.58 -6.63
N ILE A 21 16.51 -3.83 -7.36
CA ILE A 21 15.20 -4.02 -6.72
C ILE A 21 15.13 -5.34 -5.94
N ASP A 22 15.74 -6.41 -6.44
CA ASP A 22 15.79 -7.70 -5.72
C ASP A 22 16.59 -7.55 -4.43
N GLY A 23 17.75 -6.90 -4.47
CA GLY A 23 18.55 -6.65 -3.27
C GLY A 23 17.78 -5.90 -2.18
N LEU A 24 17.05 -4.84 -2.54
CA LEU A 24 16.23 -4.10 -1.56
C LEU A 24 15.06 -4.93 -1.03
N LEU A 25 14.29 -5.58 -1.91
CA LEU A 25 13.14 -6.37 -1.50
C LEU A 25 13.55 -7.58 -0.66
N ASP A 26 14.64 -8.26 -1.02
CA ASP A 26 15.15 -9.41 -0.28
C ASP A 26 15.67 -8.98 1.09
N HIS A 27 16.36 -7.84 1.18
CA HIS A 27 16.79 -7.27 2.45
C HIS A 27 15.59 -6.94 3.36
N LEU A 28 14.56 -6.28 2.83
CA LEU A 28 13.35 -5.97 3.60
C LEU A 28 12.58 -7.24 4.01
N ARG A 29 12.52 -8.25 3.14
CA ARG A 29 11.92 -9.55 3.45
C ARG A 29 12.67 -10.26 4.57
N ALA A 30 14.00 -10.21 4.58
CA ALA A 30 14.82 -10.77 5.66
C ALA A 30 14.55 -10.08 7.01
N LYS A 31 14.15 -8.81 7.00
CA LYS A 31 13.69 -8.06 8.19
C LYS A 31 12.21 -8.30 8.53
N GLY A 32 11.54 -9.20 7.81
CA GLY A 32 10.16 -9.60 8.06
C GLY A 32 9.13 -8.76 7.31
N ALA A 33 9.47 -8.02 6.26
CA ALA A 33 8.46 -7.40 5.38
C ALA A 33 7.79 -8.43 4.46
N GLU A 34 6.54 -8.17 4.06
CA GLU A 34 5.93 -8.86 2.93
C GLU A 34 6.27 -8.07 1.67
N THR A 35 6.97 -8.69 0.74
CA THR A 35 7.45 -8.01 -0.46
C THR A 35 6.91 -8.68 -1.71
N GLU A 36 6.45 -7.89 -2.66
CA GLU A 36 5.95 -8.38 -3.93
C GLU A 36 6.61 -7.59 -5.07
N LYS A 37 7.20 -8.29 -6.03
CA LYS A 37 7.82 -7.69 -7.22
C LYS A 37 6.99 -7.99 -8.45
N ILE A 38 6.49 -6.96 -9.11
CA ILE A 38 5.85 -7.11 -10.43
C ILE A 38 6.78 -6.67 -11.55
N ASN A 39 6.98 -7.54 -12.52
CA ASN A 39 7.67 -7.19 -13.76
C ASN A 39 6.65 -6.61 -14.74
N VAL A 40 6.62 -5.28 -14.84
CA VAL A 40 5.61 -4.57 -15.64
C VAL A 40 5.69 -4.95 -17.13
N ARG A 41 6.87 -5.35 -17.62
CA ARG A 41 7.03 -5.79 -19.02
C ARG A 41 6.27 -7.09 -19.32
N ARG A 42 5.93 -7.89 -18.31
CA ARG A 42 5.19 -9.15 -18.48
C ARG A 42 3.68 -8.98 -18.33
N LEU A 43 3.22 -7.77 -18.03
CA LEU A 43 1.82 -7.47 -17.80
C LEU A 43 1.22 -6.76 -19.01
N ARG A 44 -0.07 -6.98 -19.23
CA ARG A 44 -0.88 -6.21 -20.18
C ARG A 44 -1.44 -5.00 -19.43
N VAL A 45 -0.80 -3.86 -19.60
CA VAL A 45 -1.29 -2.57 -19.10
C VAL A 45 -1.55 -1.68 -20.31
N GLU A 46 -2.81 -1.33 -20.52
CA GLU A 46 -3.18 -0.44 -21.60
C GLU A 46 -2.63 0.97 -21.31
N PRO A 47 -2.03 1.67 -22.29
CA PRO A 47 -1.56 3.03 -22.08
C PRO A 47 -2.73 3.98 -21.80
N CYS A 48 -2.48 5.03 -21.02
CA CYS A 48 -3.48 6.07 -20.80
C CYS A 48 -3.83 6.74 -22.14
N ILE A 49 -5.13 6.82 -22.44
CA ILE A 49 -5.65 7.43 -23.68
C ILE A 49 -6.16 8.86 -23.48
N GLY A 50 -6.00 9.44 -22.28
CA GLY A 50 -6.41 10.82 -22.00
C GLY A 50 -7.93 11.06 -22.11
N CYS A 51 -8.76 10.04 -21.88
CA CYS A 51 -10.20 10.14 -22.12
C CYS A 51 -10.98 10.95 -21.07
N GLY A 52 -10.36 11.37 -19.96
CA GLY A 52 -11.03 12.12 -18.89
C GLY A 52 -12.00 11.32 -18.01
N TYR A 53 -12.32 10.06 -18.34
CA TYR A 53 -13.31 9.25 -17.59
C TYR A 53 -13.00 9.17 -16.08
N CYS A 54 -11.72 9.06 -15.72
CA CYS A 54 -11.31 9.00 -14.32
C CYS A 54 -11.45 10.32 -13.55
N GLU A 55 -11.49 11.46 -14.25
CA GLU A 55 -11.75 12.76 -13.63
C GLU A 55 -13.23 12.94 -13.27
N GLU A 56 -14.12 12.25 -14.00
CA GLU A 56 -15.56 12.29 -13.77
C GLU A 56 -16.02 11.19 -12.82
N LYS A 57 -15.49 9.97 -12.98
CA LYS A 57 -15.96 8.78 -12.26
C LYS A 57 -15.04 8.33 -11.14
N GLY A 58 -13.84 8.89 -11.04
CA GLY A 58 -12.84 8.48 -10.05
C GLY A 58 -12.30 7.08 -10.27
N ILE A 59 -12.54 6.46 -11.42
CA ILE A 59 -12.02 5.14 -11.80
C ILE A 59 -11.58 5.16 -13.26
N CYS A 60 -10.70 4.24 -13.67
CA CYS A 60 -10.34 4.14 -15.08
C CYS A 60 -11.42 3.42 -15.90
N VAL A 61 -11.54 3.80 -17.18
CA VAL A 61 -12.46 3.18 -18.15
C VAL A 61 -12.05 1.77 -18.55
N PHE A 62 -10.75 1.47 -18.55
CA PHE A 62 -10.24 0.13 -18.84
C PHE A 62 -10.52 -0.79 -17.65
N ALA A 63 -11.36 -1.80 -17.86
CA ALA A 63 -11.72 -2.80 -16.85
C ALA A 63 -11.00 -4.14 -17.04
N ASP A 64 -10.47 -4.41 -18.23
CA ASP A 64 -9.88 -5.70 -18.63
C ASP A 64 -8.37 -5.56 -18.93
N ASP A 65 -7.60 -5.20 -17.91
CA ASP A 65 -6.14 -5.19 -17.97
C ASP A 65 -5.51 -5.43 -16.60
N ASP A 66 -4.20 -5.69 -16.55
CA ASP A 66 -3.50 -5.97 -15.30
C ASP A 66 -3.49 -4.75 -14.34
N MET A 67 -3.62 -3.53 -14.88
CA MET A 67 -3.72 -2.34 -14.03
C MET A 67 -4.96 -2.43 -13.13
N THR A 68 -6.11 -2.69 -13.74
CA THR A 68 -7.40 -2.78 -13.03
C THR A 68 -7.57 -4.10 -12.29
N ALA A 69 -7.05 -5.20 -12.84
CA ALA A 69 -7.15 -6.52 -12.21
C ALA A 69 -6.30 -6.67 -10.94
N ARG A 70 -5.13 -6.01 -10.86
CA ARG A 70 -4.22 -6.19 -9.70
C ARG A 70 -3.41 -4.97 -9.28
N ILE A 71 -2.92 -4.14 -10.19
CA ILE A 71 -1.92 -3.11 -9.80
C ILE A 71 -2.55 -2.04 -8.89
N TYR A 72 -3.76 -1.56 -9.18
CA TYR A 72 -4.40 -0.57 -8.29
C TYR A 72 -4.59 -1.10 -6.87
N SER A 73 -5.02 -2.35 -6.70
CA SER A 73 -5.22 -2.91 -5.37
C SER A 73 -3.91 -3.14 -4.62
N MET A 74 -2.87 -3.57 -5.34
CA MET A 74 -1.53 -3.70 -4.76
C MET A 74 -0.97 -2.34 -4.31
N LEU A 75 -1.14 -1.28 -5.11
CA LEU A 75 -0.76 0.10 -4.75
C LEU A 75 -1.53 0.59 -3.52
N ARG A 76 -2.85 0.35 -3.46
CA ARG A 76 -3.68 0.71 -2.30
C ARG A 76 -3.27 -0.05 -1.04
N ARG A 77 -2.82 -1.29 -1.18
CA ARG A 77 -2.33 -2.11 -0.07
C ARG A 77 -0.97 -1.61 0.43
N ALA A 78 -0.04 -1.28 -0.46
CA ALA A 78 1.36 -0.94 -0.18
C ALA A 78 1.53 0.09 0.92
N ASP A 79 2.40 -0.21 1.89
CA ASP A 79 3.00 0.76 2.81
C ASP A 79 4.24 1.41 2.18
N VAL A 80 4.93 0.67 1.32
CA VAL A 80 6.09 1.14 0.58
C VAL A 80 5.93 0.79 -0.90
N VAL A 81 6.09 1.78 -1.78
CA VAL A 81 6.07 1.61 -3.23
C VAL A 81 7.47 1.88 -3.77
N VAL A 82 8.09 0.87 -4.36
CA VAL A 82 9.41 0.98 -5.00
C VAL A 82 9.20 1.09 -6.50
N LEU A 83 9.60 2.22 -7.08
CA LEU A 83 9.57 2.46 -8.53
C LEU A 83 10.97 2.22 -9.11
N ALA A 84 11.14 1.16 -9.90
CA ALA A 84 12.45 0.79 -10.44
C ALA A 84 12.48 0.78 -11.97
N GLY A 85 13.44 1.49 -12.57
CA GLY A 85 13.62 1.43 -14.03
C GLY A 85 14.96 2.00 -14.50
N PRO A 86 15.51 1.51 -15.62
CA PRO A 86 16.70 2.09 -16.24
C PRO A 86 16.38 3.40 -16.96
N VAL A 87 17.40 4.25 -17.16
CA VAL A 87 17.25 5.50 -17.92
C VAL A 87 17.12 5.20 -19.42
N TYR A 88 15.99 5.55 -20.01
CA TYR A 88 15.71 5.54 -21.44
C TYR A 88 15.31 6.97 -21.83
N PHE A 89 16.19 7.66 -22.59
CA PHE A 89 15.98 9.06 -22.99
C PHE A 89 15.64 10.00 -21.81
N TYR A 90 16.47 9.99 -20.75
CA TYR A 90 16.27 10.76 -19.51
C TYR A 90 15.01 10.42 -18.71
N ASN A 91 14.30 9.33 -19.05
CA ASN A 91 13.10 8.92 -18.35
C ASN A 91 12.96 7.37 -18.27
N PHE A 92 11.82 6.89 -17.81
CA PHE A 92 11.51 5.47 -17.69
C PHE A 92 11.18 4.81 -19.04
N PRO A 93 11.36 3.49 -19.17
CA PRO A 93 10.88 2.72 -20.31
C PRO A 93 9.35 2.80 -20.47
N ALA A 94 8.86 2.73 -21.72
CA ALA A 94 7.45 2.94 -22.04
C ALA A 94 6.45 2.05 -21.25
N HIS A 95 6.81 0.79 -20.96
CA HIS A 95 5.91 -0.14 -20.28
C HIS A 95 5.59 0.30 -18.84
N ILE A 96 6.60 0.73 -18.07
CA ILE A 96 6.34 1.25 -16.72
C ILE A 96 5.74 2.65 -16.77
N LYS A 97 5.99 3.41 -17.84
CA LYS A 97 5.33 4.68 -18.06
C LYS A 97 3.82 4.52 -18.26
N ALA A 98 3.35 3.44 -18.89
CA ALA A 98 1.92 3.12 -18.98
C ALA A 98 1.29 2.95 -17.59
N VAL A 99 1.96 2.24 -16.66
CA VAL A 99 1.52 2.13 -15.25
C VAL A 99 1.48 3.49 -14.57
N ILE A 100 2.57 4.27 -14.69
CA ILE A 100 2.67 5.62 -14.12
C ILE A 100 1.53 6.50 -14.63
N ASP A 101 1.30 6.55 -15.93
CA ASP A 101 0.29 7.43 -16.54
C ASP A 101 -1.13 7.00 -16.18
N ARG A 102 -1.34 5.70 -15.95
CA ARG A 102 -2.63 5.18 -15.47
C ARG A 102 -2.88 5.41 -13.98
N THR A 103 -1.90 5.88 -13.21
CA THR A 103 -2.16 6.41 -11.85
C THR A 103 -2.91 7.73 -11.86
N GLN A 104 -3.15 8.34 -13.03
CA GLN A 104 -4.08 9.45 -13.21
C GLN A 104 -5.45 9.16 -12.55
N ALA A 105 -5.91 7.90 -12.56
CA ALA A 105 -7.15 7.56 -11.86
C ALA A 105 -7.05 7.79 -10.34
N LEU A 106 -5.94 7.44 -9.69
CA LEU A 106 -5.75 7.66 -8.26
C LEU A 106 -5.53 9.16 -7.95
N TRP A 107 -4.82 9.86 -8.84
CA TRP A 107 -4.69 11.32 -8.79
C TRP A 107 -6.05 12.02 -8.85
N SER A 108 -6.92 11.62 -9.78
CA SER A 108 -8.27 12.18 -9.92
C SER A 108 -9.10 11.95 -8.65
N ARG A 109 -9.02 10.76 -8.03
CA ARG A 109 -9.70 10.51 -6.76
C ARG A 109 -9.26 11.51 -5.68
N LYS A 110 -7.97 11.77 -5.58
CA LYS A 110 -7.41 12.75 -4.64
C LYS A 110 -7.83 14.18 -4.93
N TYR A 111 -7.60 14.67 -6.14
CA TYR A 111 -7.70 16.10 -6.43
C TYR A 111 -9.02 16.53 -7.09
N ARG A 112 -9.72 15.62 -7.76
CA ARG A 112 -11.02 15.91 -8.41
C ARG A 112 -12.19 15.49 -7.53
N HIS A 113 -12.04 14.40 -6.77
CA HIS A 113 -13.08 13.89 -5.89
C HIS A 113 -12.85 14.19 -4.41
N SER A 114 -11.72 14.82 -4.06
CA SER A 114 -11.37 15.13 -2.65
C SER A 114 -11.36 13.90 -1.75
N LEU A 115 -10.93 12.76 -2.29
CA LEU A 115 -10.83 11.49 -1.58
C LEU A 115 -9.38 11.15 -1.25
N GLU A 116 -9.10 11.03 0.04
CA GLU A 116 -7.76 10.72 0.52
C GLU A 116 -7.62 9.24 0.83
N ASP A 117 -6.55 8.63 0.31
CA ASP A 117 -6.21 7.26 0.68
C ASP A 117 -5.82 7.16 2.16
N PRO A 118 -6.40 6.22 2.93
CA PRO A 118 -5.97 5.92 4.30
C PRO A 118 -4.46 5.77 4.51
N GLY A 119 -3.73 5.25 3.54
CA GLY A 119 -2.28 5.08 3.63
C GLY A 119 -1.48 6.35 3.31
N ARG A 120 -2.10 7.39 2.71
CA ARG A 120 -1.38 8.59 2.25
C ARG A 120 -0.46 9.22 3.29
N PRO A 121 -0.89 9.43 4.55
CA PRO A 121 -0.04 10.14 5.51
C PRO A 121 1.26 9.39 5.85
N TRP A 122 1.32 8.08 5.56
CA TRP A 122 2.35 7.18 6.07
C TRP A 122 3.11 6.42 4.98
N ARG A 123 2.51 6.26 3.78
CA ARG A 123 3.08 5.47 2.69
C ARG A 123 4.36 6.10 2.16
N LYS A 124 5.36 5.27 1.89
CA LYS A 124 6.70 5.68 1.43
C LYS A 124 6.93 5.30 -0.03
N GLY A 125 7.68 6.12 -0.74
CA GLY A 125 8.02 5.99 -2.15
C GLY A 125 9.53 6.00 -2.34
N ILE A 126 10.07 4.98 -3.02
CA ILE A 126 11.50 4.83 -3.27
C ILE A 126 11.78 4.70 -4.77
N LEU A 127 12.71 5.50 -5.28
CA LEU A 127 13.17 5.41 -6.68
C LEU A 127 14.44 4.58 -6.79
N LEU A 128 14.45 3.57 -7.66
CA LEU A 128 15.65 2.81 -8.01
C LEU A 128 15.97 2.98 -9.50
N SER A 129 17.17 3.44 -9.84
CA SER A 129 17.54 3.62 -11.24
C SER A 129 19.02 3.45 -11.55
N VAL A 130 19.30 3.12 -12.81
CA VAL A 130 20.65 2.95 -13.34
C VAL A 130 20.73 3.58 -14.72
N GLY A 131 21.87 4.14 -15.07
CA GLY A 131 22.11 4.73 -16.37
C GLY A 131 23.55 4.61 -16.84
N ALA A 132 23.75 4.52 -18.15
CA ALA A 132 25.05 4.32 -18.77
C ALA A 132 25.97 5.55 -18.69
N THR A 133 25.41 6.76 -18.76
CA THR A 133 26.22 7.96 -18.96
C THR A 133 26.64 8.63 -17.65
N ARG A 134 27.45 9.70 -17.77
CA ARG A 134 28.04 10.46 -16.64
C ARG A 134 27.38 11.82 -16.43
N GLY A 135 26.32 12.12 -17.16
CA GLY A 135 25.70 13.46 -17.14
C GLY A 135 25.11 13.77 -15.77
N LYS A 136 25.43 14.93 -15.21
CA LYS A 136 24.94 15.36 -13.88
C LYS A 136 23.40 15.32 -13.72
N ASN A 137 22.68 15.52 -14.83
CA ASN A 137 21.22 15.61 -14.86
C ASN A 137 20.57 14.29 -15.34
N LEU A 138 21.32 13.18 -15.39
CA LEU A 138 20.86 11.93 -15.99
C LEU A 138 19.53 11.41 -15.41
N PHE A 139 19.32 11.63 -14.11
CA PHE A 139 18.16 11.15 -13.37
C PHE A 139 17.10 12.22 -13.13
N ASP A 140 17.29 13.46 -13.57
CA ASP A 140 16.37 14.56 -13.23
C ASP A 140 14.96 14.31 -13.75
N GLY A 141 14.83 13.89 -15.01
CA GLY A 141 13.54 13.53 -15.61
C GLY A 141 12.84 12.36 -14.89
N MET A 142 13.62 11.39 -14.41
CA MET A 142 13.12 10.27 -13.63
C MET A 142 12.65 10.70 -12.24
N LYS A 143 13.43 11.54 -11.54
CA LYS A 143 13.08 12.08 -10.22
C LYS A 143 11.81 12.93 -10.29
N LEU A 144 11.65 13.75 -11.32
CA LEU A 144 10.43 14.54 -11.54
C LEU A 144 9.21 13.64 -11.80
N THR A 145 9.36 12.64 -12.67
CA THR A 145 8.29 11.68 -12.96
C THR A 145 7.91 10.86 -11.72
N ALA A 146 8.92 10.40 -10.96
CA ALA A 146 8.72 9.64 -9.72
C ALA A 146 8.00 10.48 -8.65
N ARG A 147 8.37 11.75 -8.48
CA ARG A 147 7.71 12.66 -7.54
C ARG A 147 6.21 12.77 -7.82
N TYR A 148 5.83 12.93 -9.08
CA TYR A 148 4.41 13.05 -9.45
C TYR A 148 3.67 11.72 -9.35
N PHE A 149 4.32 10.61 -9.72
CA PHE A 149 3.79 9.27 -9.50
C PHE A 149 3.51 9.00 -8.02
N PHE A 150 4.48 9.28 -7.14
CA PHE A 150 4.32 9.08 -5.70
C PHE A 150 3.20 9.94 -5.12
N ASP A 151 3.07 11.19 -5.56
CA ASP A 151 1.94 12.04 -5.17
C ASP A 151 0.57 11.44 -5.57
N ALA A 152 0.47 10.90 -6.80
CA ALA A 152 -0.75 10.29 -7.33
C ALA A 152 -1.15 9.01 -6.58
N VAL A 153 -0.18 8.18 -6.18
CA VAL A 153 -0.44 6.97 -5.37
C VAL A 153 -0.53 7.27 -3.87
N GLY A 154 -0.41 8.54 -3.47
CA GLY A 154 -0.40 8.97 -2.07
C GLY A 154 0.76 8.34 -1.31
N ALA A 155 1.98 8.51 -1.80
CA ALA A 155 3.22 8.13 -1.14
C ALA A 155 4.14 9.34 -1.03
N ASP A 156 4.87 9.44 0.08
CA ASP A 156 5.93 10.42 0.26
C ASP A 156 7.21 9.94 -0.43
N TYR A 157 7.85 10.80 -1.23
CA TYR A 157 9.07 10.44 -1.96
C TYR A 157 10.28 10.57 -1.03
N THR A 158 10.64 9.47 -0.38
CA THR A 158 11.59 9.49 0.74
C THR A 158 13.03 9.18 0.37
N ASP A 159 13.28 8.35 -0.65
CA ASP A 159 14.65 7.95 -0.96
C ASP A 159 14.86 7.58 -2.44
N SER A 160 16.10 7.68 -2.92
CA SER A 160 16.48 7.20 -4.24
C SER A 160 17.88 6.59 -4.27
N ILE A 161 17.99 5.39 -4.84
CA ILE A 161 19.28 4.76 -5.14
C ILE A 161 19.50 4.83 -6.65
N VAL A 162 20.50 5.60 -7.09
CA VAL A 162 20.78 5.85 -8.50
C VAL A 162 22.26 5.69 -8.83
N TYR A 163 22.57 4.96 -9.90
CA TYR A 163 23.96 4.73 -10.34
C TYR A 163 24.21 5.16 -11.78
N HIS A 164 25.22 6.01 -11.96
CA HIS A 164 25.80 6.35 -13.26
C HIS A 164 26.78 5.26 -13.72
N ARG A 165 27.12 5.24 -15.01
CA ARG A 165 28.14 4.33 -15.60
C ARG A 165 27.82 2.83 -15.42
N ILE A 166 26.54 2.48 -15.48
CA ILE A 166 26.08 1.09 -15.46
C ILE A 166 25.67 0.71 -16.88
N GLU A 167 26.50 -0.09 -17.55
CA GLU A 167 26.40 -0.38 -18.98
C GLU A 167 26.21 -1.87 -19.25
N ALA A 168 27.12 -2.70 -18.73
CA ALA A 168 27.12 -4.13 -18.95
C ALA A 168 26.24 -4.85 -17.91
N PRO A 169 25.61 -5.99 -18.28
CA PRO A 169 24.92 -6.82 -17.31
C PRO A 169 25.87 -7.25 -16.18
N GLY A 170 25.48 -7.01 -14.92
CA GLY A 170 26.26 -7.41 -13.75
C GLY A 170 27.19 -6.33 -13.19
N ASP A 171 27.28 -5.14 -13.81
CA ASP A 171 28.09 -4.02 -13.31
C ASP A 171 27.78 -3.66 -11.85
N LEU A 172 26.51 -3.76 -11.42
CA LEU A 172 26.15 -3.48 -10.04
C LEU A 172 26.52 -4.59 -9.05
N THR A 173 26.71 -5.83 -9.51
CA THR A 173 27.00 -6.98 -8.63
C THR A 173 28.29 -6.78 -7.83
N HIS A 174 29.25 -6.05 -8.40
CA HIS A 174 30.55 -5.78 -7.80
C HIS A 174 30.71 -4.31 -7.39
N HIS A 175 29.63 -3.51 -7.46
CA HIS A 175 29.72 -2.09 -7.12
C HIS A 175 29.79 -1.93 -5.58
N PRO A 176 30.86 -1.31 -5.04
CA PRO A 176 31.14 -1.36 -3.60
C PRO A 176 30.07 -0.69 -2.73
N GLY A 177 29.38 0.34 -3.24
CA GLY A 177 28.37 1.07 -2.48
C GLY A 177 26.96 0.46 -2.47
N VAL A 178 26.67 -0.57 -3.29
CA VAL A 178 25.27 -1.04 -3.44
C VAL A 178 24.72 -1.66 -2.17
N ALA A 179 25.53 -2.43 -1.45
CA ALA A 179 25.11 -3.05 -0.21
C ALA A 179 24.78 -1.99 0.85
N ASP A 180 25.65 -1.00 1.02
CA ASP A 180 25.50 0.09 1.99
C ASP A 180 24.28 0.97 1.67
N ASP A 181 24.08 1.32 0.39
CA ASP A 181 22.94 2.12 -0.06
C ASP A 181 21.60 1.38 0.17
N ILE A 182 21.56 0.07 -0.11
CA ILE A 182 20.38 -0.78 0.19
C ILE A 182 20.13 -0.84 1.70
N GLN A 183 21.18 -1.07 2.50
CA GLN A 183 21.06 -1.15 3.95
C GLN A 183 20.57 0.17 4.55
N SER A 184 21.12 1.30 4.10
CA SER A 184 20.71 2.63 4.55
C SER A 184 19.26 2.91 4.18
N CYS A 185 18.86 2.62 2.94
CA CYS A 185 17.49 2.79 2.47
C CYS A 185 16.51 1.91 3.28
N ALA A 186 16.89 0.67 3.56
CA ALA A 186 16.06 -0.23 4.38
C ALA A 186 15.96 0.22 5.83
N ALA A 187 17.03 0.73 6.44
CA ALA A 187 17.03 1.24 7.81
C ALA A 187 16.05 2.41 8.00
N ASN A 188 15.85 3.24 6.97
CA ASN A 188 14.85 4.31 6.96
C ASN A 188 13.39 3.82 7.05
N LEU A 189 13.15 2.51 6.90
CA LEU A 189 11.83 1.89 6.95
C LEU A 189 11.58 1.08 8.24
N ASP A 190 12.53 1.06 9.18
CA ASP A 190 12.48 0.19 10.37
C ASP A 190 11.28 0.48 11.28
N SER A 191 10.86 1.74 11.37
CA SER A 191 9.66 2.13 12.11
C SER A 191 8.39 1.44 11.58
N LEU A 192 8.27 1.28 10.26
CA LEU A 192 7.11 0.63 9.64
C LEU A 192 7.08 -0.89 9.87
N LEU A 193 8.25 -1.51 10.05
CA LEU A 193 8.39 -2.92 10.40
C LEU A 193 8.01 -3.21 11.85
N ALA A 194 8.26 -2.26 12.75
CA ALA A 194 8.00 -2.37 14.18
C ALA A 194 6.55 -2.08 14.58
N ARG A 195 5.68 -1.71 13.63
CA ARG A 195 4.27 -1.37 13.90
C ARG A 195 3.52 -2.51 14.54
N LYS A 196 2.66 -2.17 15.50
CA LYS A 196 1.72 -3.11 16.12
C LYS A 196 0.69 -3.56 15.09
N LYS A 197 0.46 -4.86 14.99
CA LYS A 197 -0.43 -5.46 13.99
C LYS A 197 -1.82 -5.65 14.57
N ILE A 198 -2.81 -5.00 13.97
CA ILE A 198 -4.20 -5.13 14.39
C ILE A 198 -5.02 -5.67 13.23
N LEU A 199 -5.66 -6.82 13.42
CA LEU A 199 -6.59 -7.41 12.47
C LEU A 199 -8.02 -7.06 12.83
N PHE A 200 -8.66 -6.28 11.97
CA PHE A 200 -10.09 -6.01 12.02
C PHE A 200 -10.84 -7.12 11.27
N ALA A 201 -11.61 -7.92 11.99
CA ALA A 201 -12.36 -9.04 11.44
C ALA A 201 -13.86 -8.78 11.49
N CYS A 202 -14.56 -9.04 10.39
CA CYS A 202 -16.01 -9.16 10.38
C CYS A 202 -16.42 -10.41 9.59
N ARG A 203 -17.70 -10.63 9.33
CA ARG A 203 -18.14 -11.78 8.54
C ARG A 203 -17.63 -11.73 7.09
N GLU A 204 -17.91 -10.66 6.37
CA GLU A 204 -17.75 -10.64 4.90
C GLU A 204 -16.51 -9.89 4.39
N ASN A 205 -15.77 -9.19 5.25
CA ASN A 205 -14.73 -8.25 4.85
C ASN A 205 -15.16 -7.14 3.86
N ALA A 206 -16.46 -6.87 3.74
CA ALA A 206 -17.01 -5.94 2.76
C ALA A 206 -17.37 -4.56 3.33
N CYS A 207 -17.60 -4.47 4.66
CA CYS A 207 -18.09 -3.27 5.34
C CYS A 207 -17.26 -2.93 6.58
N ARG A 208 -17.70 -3.38 7.78
CA ARG A 208 -17.20 -2.98 9.11
C ARG A 208 -15.67 -3.07 9.25
N SER A 209 -15.08 -4.22 8.91
CA SER A 209 -13.63 -4.40 8.95
C SER A 209 -12.85 -3.48 8.01
N GLN A 210 -13.43 -3.15 6.85
CA GLN A 210 -12.80 -2.23 5.88
C GLN A 210 -12.83 -0.80 6.40
N MET A 211 -13.96 -0.36 6.96
CA MET A 211 -14.08 0.95 7.60
C MET A 211 -13.07 1.09 8.74
N ALA A 212 -13.02 0.10 9.65
CA ALA A 212 -12.14 0.12 10.80
C ALA A 212 -10.66 0.16 10.39
N ALA A 213 -10.24 -0.70 9.44
CA ALA A 213 -8.87 -0.67 8.93
C ALA A 213 -8.56 0.64 8.17
N GLY A 214 -9.53 1.20 7.45
CA GLY A 214 -9.40 2.50 6.78
C GLY A 214 -9.14 3.63 7.77
N PHE A 215 -9.96 3.76 8.81
CA PHE A 215 -9.75 4.77 9.85
C PHE A 215 -8.47 4.56 10.63
N ALA A 216 -8.16 3.33 11.04
CA ALA A 216 -6.95 3.02 11.81
C ALA A 216 -5.68 3.36 11.01
N ARG A 217 -5.66 3.00 9.71
CA ARG A 217 -4.54 3.33 8.83
C ARG A 217 -4.40 4.84 8.62
N TYR A 218 -5.52 5.56 8.46
CA TYR A 218 -5.50 7.01 8.32
C TYR A 218 -4.94 7.71 9.57
N LEU A 219 -5.41 7.29 10.75
CA LEU A 219 -5.11 7.95 12.02
C LEU A 219 -3.76 7.58 12.64
N ALA A 220 -3.28 6.35 12.41
CA ALA A 220 -2.13 5.80 13.15
C ALA A 220 -1.27 4.84 12.31
N GLY A 221 -1.21 5.02 10.99
CA GLY A 221 -0.49 4.12 10.09
C GLY A 221 1.03 4.09 10.26
N ASP A 222 1.62 5.01 11.01
CA ASP A 222 3.02 4.98 11.45
C ASP A 222 3.28 4.04 12.62
N ARG A 223 2.27 3.81 13.48
CA ARG A 223 2.36 2.99 14.69
C ARG A 223 1.66 1.64 14.54
N ILE A 224 0.62 1.59 13.71
CA ILE A 224 -0.25 0.44 13.56
C ILE A 224 -0.30 -0.03 12.12
N GLU A 225 -0.12 -1.33 11.97
CA GLU A 225 -0.42 -2.04 10.75
C GLU A 225 -1.86 -2.55 10.80
N ALA A 226 -2.76 -1.80 10.17
CA ALA A 226 -4.18 -2.11 10.13
C ALA A 226 -4.49 -3.11 9.01
N LEU A 227 -4.91 -4.31 9.42
CA LEU A 227 -5.31 -5.41 8.56
C LEU A 227 -6.84 -5.56 8.60
N SER A 228 -7.46 -6.00 7.50
CA SER A 228 -8.86 -6.40 7.49
C SER A 228 -9.04 -7.81 6.92
N ALA A 229 -10.02 -8.55 7.43
CA ALA A 229 -10.38 -9.88 6.92
C ALA A 229 -11.83 -10.27 7.22
N GLY A 230 -12.27 -11.38 6.62
CA GLY A 230 -13.62 -11.92 6.73
C GLY A 230 -13.63 -13.42 6.99
N SER A 231 -14.55 -13.92 7.83
CA SER A 231 -14.76 -15.38 7.99
C SER A 231 -15.42 -16.01 6.77
N THR A 232 -16.21 -15.24 6.01
CA THR A 232 -16.84 -15.64 4.75
C THR A 232 -16.77 -14.46 3.78
N PRO A 233 -15.60 -14.19 3.16
CA PRO A 233 -15.40 -13.00 2.33
C PRO A 233 -16.42 -12.89 1.19
N ALA A 234 -16.98 -11.69 1.02
CA ALA A 234 -17.85 -11.36 -0.12
C ALA A 234 -17.06 -11.30 -1.44
N PRO A 235 -17.74 -11.31 -2.60
CA PRO A 235 -17.06 -11.17 -3.90
C PRO A 235 -16.53 -9.76 -4.17
N ARG A 236 -17.02 -8.73 -3.47
CA ARG A 236 -16.61 -7.34 -3.64
C ARG A 236 -16.85 -6.51 -2.39
N VAL A 237 -16.16 -5.37 -2.34
CA VAL A 237 -16.36 -4.35 -1.31
C VAL A 237 -17.76 -3.76 -1.47
N ASN A 238 -18.44 -3.47 -0.37
CA ASN A 238 -19.79 -2.91 -0.42
C ASN A 238 -19.77 -1.47 -0.97
N PRO A 239 -20.48 -1.16 -2.08
CA PRO A 239 -20.49 0.18 -2.66
C PRO A 239 -21.06 1.26 -1.73
N VAL A 240 -22.07 0.91 -0.92
CA VAL A 240 -22.67 1.84 0.07
C VAL A 240 -21.66 2.16 1.17
N MET A 241 -20.81 1.19 1.56
CA MET A 241 -19.69 1.49 2.47
C MET A 241 -18.71 2.50 1.85
N GLN A 242 -18.38 2.34 0.57
CA GLN A 242 -17.49 3.29 -0.12
C GLN A 242 -18.11 4.68 -0.19
N GLU A 243 -19.41 4.77 -0.44
CA GLU A 243 -20.16 6.03 -0.45
C GLU A 243 -20.09 6.74 0.91
N VAL A 244 -20.42 6.06 2.01
CA VAL A 244 -20.38 6.70 3.33
C VAL A 244 -18.95 7.01 3.81
N MET A 245 -17.94 6.25 3.38
CA MET A 245 -16.54 6.60 3.68
C MET A 245 -16.09 7.81 2.87
N ALA A 246 -16.57 7.96 1.63
CA ALA A 246 -16.33 9.13 0.79
C ALA A 246 -16.93 10.41 1.39
N GLU A 247 -18.06 10.34 2.10
CA GLU A 247 -18.61 11.47 2.88
C GLU A 247 -17.63 11.99 3.95
N LYS A 248 -16.73 11.14 4.45
CA LYS A 248 -15.64 11.51 5.37
C LYS A 248 -14.34 11.87 4.65
N GLY A 249 -14.35 11.93 3.32
CA GLY A 249 -13.16 12.14 2.50
C GLY A 249 -12.21 10.94 2.43
N ILE A 250 -12.63 9.74 2.84
CA ILE A 250 -11.76 8.55 2.89
C ILE A 250 -11.97 7.66 1.66
N ASP A 251 -10.88 7.38 0.94
CA ASP A 251 -10.89 6.57 -0.26
C ASP A 251 -10.78 5.05 -0.01
N MET A 252 -11.88 4.36 -0.27
CA MET A 252 -12.00 2.90 -0.16
C MET A 252 -12.07 2.17 -1.50
N ALA A 253 -11.77 2.82 -2.63
CA ALA A 253 -11.69 2.16 -3.92
C ALA A 253 -10.48 1.23 -4.06
N TYR A 254 -10.63 0.21 -4.91
CA TYR A 254 -9.61 -0.80 -5.21
C TYR A 254 -9.11 -1.59 -3.99
N ARG A 255 -9.87 -1.63 -2.90
CA ARG A 255 -9.59 -2.51 -1.75
C ARG A 255 -9.94 -3.95 -2.11
N THR A 256 -9.13 -4.88 -1.63
CA THR A 256 -9.37 -6.31 -1.78
C THR A 256 -10.01 -6.90 -0.53
N LEU A 257 -10.63 -8.05 -0.71
CA LEU A 257 -11.16 -8.87 0.36
C LEU A 257 -10.27 -10.09 0.53
N ARG A 258 -10.17 -10.59 1.76
CA ARG A 258 -9.42 -11.81 2.07
C ARG A 258 -10.02 -12.52 3.27
N SER A 259 -9.77 -13.82 3.35
CA SER A 259 -10.18 -14.63 4.49
C SER A 259 -9.35 -14.30 5.73
N ILE A 260 -9.84 -14.67 6.91
CA ILE A 260 -9.07 -14.54 8.14
C ILE A 260 -7.85 -15.45 8.09
N GLU A 261 -8.01 -16.67 7.55
CA GLU A 261 -6.94 -17.64 7.36
C GLU A 261 -5.81 -17.05 6.52
N ASP A 262 -6.13 -16.45 5.37
CA ASP A 262 -5.14 -15.81 4.51
C ASP A 262 -4.44 -14.65 5.23
N ALA A 263 -5.20 -13.84 5.98
CA ALA A 263 -4.67 -12.70 6.71
C ALA A 263 -3.68 -13.08 7.82
N VAL A 264 -3.81 -14.28 8.41
CA VAL A 264 -2.94 -14.76 9.51
C VAL A 264 -1.90 -15.79 9.07
N SER A 265 -2.02 -16.34 7.86
CA SER A 265 -1.16 -17.40 7.31
C SER A 265 0.34 -17.07 7.25
N GLY A 266 0.71 -15.78 7.19
CA GLY A 266 2.11 -15.32 7.12
C GLY A 266 2.55 -14.43 8.27
N THR A 267 1.65 -14.08 9.19
CA THR A 267 1.98 -13.21 10.33
C THR A 267 0.96 -13.38 11.45
N ARG A 268 1.45 -13.36 12.68
CA ARG A 268 0.59 -13.27 13.86
C ARG A 268 0.23 -11.80 14.12
N PRO A 269 -1.06 -11.43 14.22
CA PRO A 269 -1.45 -10.11 14.70
C PRO A 269 -1.19 -10.01 16.21
N ASP A 270 -0.97 -8.81 16.72
CA ASP A 270 -0.86 -8.55 18.16
C ASP A 270 -2.25 -8.43 18.79
N MET A 271 -3.23 -7.99 17.99
CA MET A 271 -4.62 -7.86 18.40
C MET A 271 -5.57 -8.21 17.25
N ILE A 272 -6.70 -8.84 17.59
CA ILE A 272 -7.84 -9.05 16.71
C ILE A 272 -9.03 -8.28 17.27
N VAL A 273 -9.62 -7.42 16.44
CA VAL A 273 -10.85 -6.70 16.74
C VAL A 273 -11.98 -7.36 15.94
N THR A 274 -12.91 -8.03 16.63
CA THR A 274 -14.04 -8.72 16.02
C THR A 274 -15.26 -7.82 15.94
N MET A 275 -16.00 -7.90 14.83
CA MET A 275 -17.20 -7.10 14.56
C MET A 275 -18.27 -7.99 13.93
N GLY A 276 -19.09 -8.62 14.77
CA GLY A 276 -20.24 -9.44 14.35
C GLY A 276 -19.88 -10.70 13.56
N CYS A 277 -18.70 -11.29 13.80
CA CYS A 277 -18.30 -12.61 13.31
C CYS A 277 -18.51 -13.74 14.34
N GLY A 278 -18.89 -13.40 15.58
CA GLY A 278 -19.10 -14.37 16.66
C GLY A 278 -17.86 -15.25 16.90
N GLU A 279 -18.08 -16.54 17.13
CA GLU A 279 -17.03 -17.54 17.39
C GLU A 279 -16.26 -18.01 16.13
N GLN A 280 -16.53 -17.43 14.96
CA GLN A 280 -15.92 -17.89 13.70
C GLN A 280 -14.46 -17.43 13.52
N CYS A 281 -13.95 -16.59 14.42
CA CYS A 281 -12.54 -16.20 14.39
C CYS A 281 -11.68 -17.30 15.03
N PRO A 282 -10.60 -17.76 14.35
CA PRO A 282 -9.69 -18.74 14.92
C PRO A 282 -9.04 -18.19 16.19
N TYR A 283 -8.95 -19.04 17.22
CA TYR A 283 -8.17 -18.74 18.42
C TYR A 283 -6.68 -18.86 18.10
N ILE A 284 -5.95 -17.75 18.28
CA ILE A 284 -4.51 -17.67 18.07
C ILE A 284 -3.87 -17.41 19.44
N PRO A 285 -3.09 -18.35 19.99
CA PRO A 285 -2.47 -18.19 21.30
C PRO A 285 -1.72 -16.87 21.43
N GLY A 286 -1.94 -16.17 22.55
CA GLY A 286 -1.29 -14.91 22.97
C GLY A 286 -1.61 -13.67 22.13
N VAL A 287 -2.65 -13.71 21.30
CA VAL A 287 -3.21 -12.53 20.63
C VAL A 287 -4.27 -11.92 21.53
N SER A 288 -4.33 -10.59 21.64
CA SER A 288 -5.41 -9.90 22.36
C SER A 288 -6.67 -9.83 21.51
N TYR A 289 -7.84 -10.07 22.12
CA TYR A 289 -9.12 -10.00 21.43
C TYR A 289 -9.96 -8.86 22.01
N VAL A 290 -10.57 -8.08 21.12
CA VAL A 290 -11.54 -7.04 21.46
C VAL A 290 -12.77 -7.27 20.61
N ASP A 291 -13.94 -7.41 21.25
CA ASP A 291 -15.19 -7.54 20.52
C ASP A 291 -15.94 -6.22 20.47
N TRP A 292 -16.33 -5.83 19.27
CA TRP A 292 -17.13 -4.65 19.00
C TRP A 292 -18.52 -5.10 18.56
N ASP A 293 -19.46 -5.05 19.50
CA ASP A 293 -20.87 -5.23 19.20
C ASP A 293 -21.36 -4.08 18.32
N LEU A 294 -21.64 -4.40 17.06
CA LEU A 294 -22.02 -3.49 15.99
C LEU A 294 -23.03 -4.18 15.08
N PRO A 295 -24.16 -3.53 14.74
CA PRO A 295 -25.15 -4.11 13.83
C PRO A 295 -24.52 -4.36 12.45
N ASP A 296 -25.05 -5.33 11.72
CA ASP A 296 -24.63 -5.56 10.33
C ASP A 296 -25.33 -4.57 9.39
N PRO A 297 -24.61 -3.63 8.76
CA PRO A 297 -25.25 -2.66 7.88
C PRO A 297 -25.50 -3.20 6.45
N ALA A 298 -25.06 -4.42 6.14
CA ALA A 298 -25.23 -4.99 4.81
C ALA A 298 -26.71 -5.17 4.44
N GLY A 299 -27.13 -4.64 3.28
CA GLY A 299 -28.51 -4.71 2.81
C GLY A 299 -29.51 -3.81 3.55
N GLN A 300 -29.03 -3.01 4.52
CA GLN A 300 -29.83 -2.08 5.31
C GLN A 300 -29.79 -0.66 4.70
N SER A 301 -30.47 0.30 5.35
CA SER A 301 -30.47 1.69 4.91
C SER A 301 -29.08 2.33 4.96
N ILE A 302 -28.84 3.31 4.08
CA ILE A 302 -27.60 4.10 4.09
C ILE A 302 -27.40 4.82 5.43
N ASP A 303 -28.47 5.22 6.11
CA ASP A 303 -28.38 5.88 7.42
C ASP A 303 -27.84 4.93 8.50
N LEU A 304 -28.23 3.65 8.48
CA LEU A 304 -27.60 2.66 9.37
C LEU A 304 -26.12 2.47 9.03
N MET A 305 -25.76 2.46 7.74
CA MET A 305 -24.36 2.39 7.32
C MET A 305 -23.54 3.59 7.83
N ARG A 306 -24.11 4.81 7.80
CA ARG A 306 -23.51 6.02 8.37
C ARG A 306 -23.35 5.92 9.89
N GLN A 307 -24.38 5.46 10.60
CA GLN A 307 -24.31 5.24 12.06
C GLN A 307 -23.20 4.25 12.43
N VAL A 308 -23.12 3.11 11.72
CA VAL A 308 -22.06 2.12 11.94
C VAL A 308 -20.68 2.69 11.62
N ARG A 309 -20.54 3.45 10.53
CA ARG A 309 -19.28 4.14 10.18
C ARG A 309 -18.83 5.06 11.31
N ASP A 310 -19.73 5.90 11.83
CA ASP A 310 -19.39 6.90 12.84
C ASP A 310 -19.05 6.26 14.19
N GLU A 311 -19.74 5.19 14.56
CA GLU A 311 -19.41 4.41 15.76
C GLU A 311 -18.06 3.69 15.61
N ILE A 312 -17.76 3.12 14.43
CA ILE A 312 -16.44 2.52 14.15
C ILE A 312 -15.34 3.58 14.25
N GLU A 313 -15.54 4.77 13.67
CA GLU A 313 -14.56 5.85 13.75
C GLU A 313 -14.24 6.20 15.22
N LYS A 314 -15.28 6.35 16.04
CA LYS A 314 -15.14 6.63 17.48
C LYS A 314 -14.37 5.53 18.20
N ARG A 315 -14.71 4.25 17.97
CA ARG A 315 -14.03 3.12 18.61
C ARG A 315 -12.58 2.96 18.17
N VAL A 316 -12.30 3.22 16.89
CA VAL A 316 -10.92 3.26 16.38
C VAL A 316 -10.13 4.34 17.11
N ARG A 317 -10.64 5.58 17.21
CA ARG A 317 -9.95 6.67 17.92
C ARG A 317 -9.63 6.29 19.37
N GLN A 318 -10.63 5.79 20.11
CA GLN A 318 -10.44 5.31 21.48
C GLN A 318 -9.40 4.19 21.57
N LEU A 319 -9.41 3.26 20.62
CA LEU A 319 -8.41 2.19 20.56
C LEU A 319 -7.00 2.77 20.36
N MET A 320 -6.83 3.79 19.50
CA MET A 320 -5.53 4.41 19.27
C MET A 320 -5.04 5.18 20.51
N ASP A 321 -5.93 5.94 21.16
CA ASP A 321 -5.60 6.70 22.38
C ASP A 321 -5.15 5.78 23.52
N ASN A 322 -5.80 4.62 23.68
CA ASN A 322 -5.44 3.64 24.70
C ASN A 322 -4.09 2.94 24.43
N GLN A 323 -3.66 2.85 23.16
CA GLN A 323 -2.31 2.33 22.87
C GLN A 323 -1.23 3.31 23.38
N ASP A 324 -1.43 4.61 23.21
CA ASP A 324 -0.49 5.65 23.63
C ASP A 324 -0.32 5.74 25.17
N GLY A 325 -1.40 5.48 25.92
CA GLY A 325 -1.36 5.43 27.39
C GLY A 325 -0.60 4.23 27.98
N SER A 326 -0.52 3.12 27.24
CA SER A 326 0.16 1.90 27.72
C SER A 326 1.69 1.94 27.56
N GLU A 327 2.20 2.69 26.58
CA GLU A 327 3.64 2.92 26.37
C GLU A 327 4.23 3.97 27.33
N SER A 328 3.40 4.87 27.87
CA SER A 328 3.83 5.89 28.82
C SER A 328 3.97 5.32 30.25
N LEU A 329 3.07 4.43 30.68
CA LEU A 329 3.13 3.77 32.00
C LEU A 329 4.24 2.73 32.15
N SER A 330 4.78 2.19 31.04
CA SER A 330 5.90 1.25 31.06
C SER A 330 7.26 1.95 31.15
N LYS A 331 7.36 3.23 30.76
CA LYS A 331 8.59 4.04 30.91
C LYS A 331 8.73 4.69 32.29
N GLU A 332 7.66 4.85 33.05
CA GLU A 332 7.72 5.39 34.42
C GLU A 332 8.04 4.34 35.49
N ASN A 333 7.99 3.04 35.14
CA ASN A 333 8.27 1.92 36.06
C ASN A 333 9.56 1.15 35.71
N SER A 334 10.47 1.72 34.89
CA SER A 334 11.77 1.13 34.56
C SER A 334 12.93 1.89 35.19
#